data_AF-A0A522VSB8-F1
#
_entry.id   AF-A0A522VSB8-F1
#
_cell.length_a   1.000
_cell.length_b   1.000
_cell.length_c   1.000
_cell.angle_alpha   90.00
_cell.angle_beta   90.00
_cell.angle_gamma   90.00
#
_symmetry.space_group_name_H-M   'P 1'
#
loop_
_entity.id
_entity.type
_entity.pdbx_description
1 polymer ?
#
loop_
_entity_poly.entity_id
_entity_poly.type
_entity_poly.pdbx_seq_one_letter_code
_entity_poly.pdbx_strand_id
1 'polypeptide(L)'
;MTLQELVQSAKLQNEKAFGKVPSKRATAIVRAVLAELKNQIKDAQEENVAVKGFGTFVIKPVAADKAKPGAAKTRISFRPGKPKGKDKQGD
;
A
#
# COMPACT_ATOMS: atom_id res chain seq x y z
N MET A 1 10.16 8.89 -4.64
CA MET A 1 9.31 9.61 -3.67
C MET A 1 9.64 9.12 -2.27
N THR A 2 10.07 10.03 -1.40
CA THR A 2 10.29 9.79 0.03
C THR A 2 9.00 10.00 0.82
N LEU A 3 8.98 9.57 2.09
CA LEU A 3 7.85 9.77 2.99
C LEU A 3 7.55 11.26 3.24
N GLN A 4 8.59 12.09 3.25
CA GLN A 4 8.45 13.54 3.40
C GLN A 4 7.85 14.18 2.15
N GLU A 5 8.31 13.78 0.97
CA GLU A 5 7.76 14.22 -0.32
C GLU A 5 6.28 13.84 -0.45
N LEU A 6 5.90 12.61 -0.06
CA LEU A 6 4.51 12.17 -0.04
C LEU A 6 3.62 13.04 0.85
N VAL A 7 4.08 13.38 2.06
CA VAL A 7 3.35 14.24 2.99
C VAL A 7 3.20 15.65 2.43
N GLN A 8 4.25 16.20 1.81
CA GLN A 8 4.18 17.51 1.16
C GLN A 8 3.19 17.51 0.00
N SER A 9 3.24 16.52 -0.89
CA SER A 9 2.27 16.38 -1.99
C SER A 9 0.83 16.21 -1.48
N ALA A 10 0.62 15.42 -0.42
CA ALA A 10 -0.70 15.24 0.18
C ALA A 10 -1.27 16.53 0.78
N LYS A 11 -0.41 17.36 1.40
CA LYS A 11 -0.80 18.68 1.92
C LYS A 11 -1.19 19.64 0.81
N LEU A 12 -0.44 19.64 -0.31
CA LEU A 12 -0.74 20.48 -1.46
C LEU A 12 -2.04 20.08 -2.17
N GLN A 13 -2.28 18.78 -2.32
CA GLN A 13 -3.47 18.27 -3.00
C GLN A 13 -4.75 18.42 -2.16
N ASN A 14 -4.63 18.43 -0.84
CA ASN A 14 -5.79 18.49 0.04
C ASN A 14 -5.51 19.30 1.32
N GLU A 15 -5.31 20.59 1.12
CA GLU A 15 -4.98 21.55 2.18
C GLU A 15 -6.06 21.60 3.29
N LYS A 16 -7.34 21.40 2.92
CA LYS A 16 -8.44 21.38 3.89
C LYS A 16 -8.33 20.22 4.89
N ALA A 17 -7.85 19.06 4.45
CA ALA A 17 -7.70 17.88 5.30
C ALA A 17 -6.33 17.81 6.00
N PHE A 18 -5.26 18.24 5.33
CA PHE A 18 -3.88 18.03 5.78
C PHE A 18 -3.10 19.32 6.10
N GLY A 19 -3.58 20.49 5.69
CA GLY A 19 -2.88 21.77 5.86
C GLY A 19 -2.68 22.17 7.32
N LYS A 20 -3.62 21.80 8.20
CA LYS A 20 -3.53 22.06 9.66
C LYS A 20 -2.72 21.01 10.42
N VAL A 21 -2.30 19.93 9.78
CA VAL A 21 -1.56 18.84 10.45
C VAL A 21 -0.07 19.15 10.44
N PRO A 22 0.63 19.22 11.59
CA PRO A 22 2.07 19.42 11.62
C PRO A 22 2.79 18.32 10.81
N SER A 23 3.81 18.68 10.02
CA SER A 23 4.46 17.73 9.10
C SER A 23 5.01 16.50 9.83
N LYS A 24 5.58 16.67 11.03
CA LYS A 24 6.05 15.55 11.87
C LYS A 24 4.92 14.56 12.20
N ARG A 25 3.73 15.06 12.53
CA ARG A 25 2.55 14.25 12.85
C ARG A 25 2.00 13.55 11.60
N ALA A 26 1.94 14.26 10.47
CA ALA A 26 1.52 13.67 9.20
C ALA A 26 2.45 12.51 8.78
N THR A 27 3.77 12.70 8.88
CA THR A 27 4.75 11.64 8.62
C THR A 27 4.56 10.44 9.56
N ALA A 28 4.31 10.67 10.85
CA ALA A 28 4.05 9.61 11.81
C ALA A 28 2.78 8.81 11.46
N ILE A 29 1.70 9.49 11.05
CA ILE A 29 0.46 8.85 10.61
C ILE A 29 0.71 7.97 9.38
N VAL A 30 1.35 8.50 8.34
CA VAL A 30 1.65 7.74 7.12
C VAL A 30 2.52 6.52 7.44
N ARG A 31 3.53 6.69 8.31
CA ARG A 31 4.38 5.58 8.75
C ARG A 31 3.58 4.52 9.50
N ALA A 32 2.66 4.91 10.39
CA ALA A 32 1.81 3.98 11.11
C ALA A 32 0.90 3.19 10.17
N VAL A 33 0.29 3.85 9.18
CA VAL A 33 -0.54 3.20 8.16
C VAL A 33 0.25 2.17 7.35
N LEU A 34 1.48 2.52 6.93
CA LEU A 34 2.34 1.59 6.19
C LEU A 34 2.79 0.41 7.07
N ALA A 35 3.04 0.64 8.36
CA ALA A 35 3.39 -0.41 9.30
C ALA A 35 2.22 -1.37 9.52
N GLU A 36 1.01 -0.84 9.68
CA GLU A 36 -0.21 -1.64 9.83
C GLU A 36 -0.48 -2.48 8.57
N LEU A 37 -0.37 -1.88 7.38
CA LEU A 37 -0.51 -2.61 6.11
C LEU A 37 0.52 -3.74 5.99
N LYS A 38 1.77 -3.50 6.43
CA LYS A 38 2.82 -4.53 6.47
C LYS A 38 2.44 -5.68 7.41
N ASN A 39 1.83 -5.39 8.56
CA ASN A 39 1.39 -6.42 9.49
C ASN A 39 0.24 -7.24 8.88
N GLN A 40 -0.77 -6.59 8.30
CA GLN A 40 -1.86 -7.29 7.60
C GLN A 40 -1.36 -8.20 6.48
N ILE A 41 -0.35 -7.76 5.71
CA ILE A 41 0.27 -8.59 4.66
C ILE A 41 1.07 -9.77 5.24
N LYS A 42 1.68 -9.61 6.42
CA LYS A 42 2.41 -10.70 7.08
C LYS A 42 1.47 -11.74 7.68
N ASP A 43 0.37 -11.29 8.25
CA ASP A 43 -0.59 -12.14 8.95
C ASP A 43 -1.53 -12.86 7.97
N ALA A 44 -1.75 -12.27 6.78
CA ALA A 44 -2.47 -12.91 5.68
C ALA A 44 -1.67 -14.10 5.11
N GLN A 45 -1.89 -15.28 5.66
CA GLN A 45 -1.41 -16.53 5.09
C GLN A 45 -2.15 -16.81 3.78
N GLU A 46 -1.45 -16.63 2.65
CA GLU A 46 -1.92 -17.00 1.30
C GLU A 46 -3.22 -16.32 0.83
N GLU A 47 -3.32 -15.01 1.02
CA GLU A 47 -4.53 -14.27 0.66
C GLU A 47 -4.27 -12.93 -0.06
N ASN A 48 -5.37 -12.22 -0.35
CA ASN A 48 -5.35 -10.90 -0.96
C ASN A 48 -5.69 -9.83 0.09
N VAL A 49 -4.78 -8.87 0.32
CA VAL A 49 -5.07 -7.68 1.14
C VAL A 49 -5.52 -6.54 0.23
N ALA A 50 -6.81 -6.19 0.25
CA ALA A 50 -7.39 -5.17 -0.60
C ALA A 50 -7.51 -3.81 0.10
N VAL A 51 -6.95 -2.77 -0.51
CA VAL A 51 -7.10 -1.37 -0.09
C VAL A 51 -8.01 -0.66 -1.09
N LYS A 52 -9.25 -0.37 -0.66
CA LYS A 52 -10.28 0.25 -1.51
C LYS A 52 -9.79 1.57 -2.11
N GLY A 53 -9.89 1.70 -3.43
CA GLY A 53 -9.44 2.89 -4.16
C GLY A 53 -7.94 2.97 -4.41
N PHE A 54 -7.14 2.00 -3.93
CA PHE A 54 -5.70 1.94 -4.16
C PHE A 54 -5.32 0.68 -4.95
N GLY A 55 -5.66 -0.51 -4.45
CA GLY A 55 -5.33 -1.77 -5.12
C GLY A 55 -5.37 -2.97 -4.18
N THR A 56 -4.73 -4.04 -4.60
CA THR A 56 -4.74 -5.33 -3.90
C THR A 56 -3.34 -5.90 -3.85
N PHE A 57 -2.89 -6.27 -2.66
CA PHE A 57 -1.66 -7.04 -2.45
C PHE A 57 -2.00 -8.52 -2.52
N VAL A 58 -1.44 -9.21 -3.49
CA VAL A 58 -1.59 -10.65 -3.70
C VAL A 58 -0.37 -11.36 -3.10
N ILE A 59 -0.63 -12.23 -2.13
CA ILE A 59 0.39 -12.92 -1.35
C ILE A 59 0.40 -14.39 -1.78
N LYS A 60 1.55 -14.87 -2.28
CA LYS A 60 1.69 -16.24 -2.75
C LYS A 60 2.88 -16.93 -2.09
N PRO A 61 2.75 -18.19 -1.67
CA PRO A 61 3.89 -18.99 -1.30
C PRO A 61 4.76 -19.21 -2.54
N VAL A 62 6.08 -19.13 -2.38
CA VAL A 62 7.05 -19.56 -3.38
C VAL A 62 7.64 -20.86 -2.88
N ALA A 63 7.56 -21.90 -3.71
CA ALA A 63 8.18 -23.18 -3.42
C ALA A 63 9.65 -22.95 -3.05
N ALA A 64 10.10 -23.62 -1.99
CA ALA A 64 11.48 -23.55 -1.57
C ALA A 64 12.38 -24.00 -2.73
N ASP A 65 13.36 -23.16 -3.04
CA ASP A 65 14.33 -23.44 -4.07
C ASP A 65 15.13 -24.69 -3.69
N LYS A 66 15.19 -25.71 -4.57
CA LYS A 66 15.86 -26.99 -4.26
C LYS A 66 17.34 -26.81 -3.94
N ALA A 67 17.94 -25.68 -4.31
CA ALA A 67 19.33 -25.32 -4.03
C ALA A 67 19.58 -24.68 -2.64
N LYS A 68 18.54 -24.19 -1.94
CA LYS A 68 18.66 -23.56 -0.61
C LYS A 68 17.48 -23.95 0.28
N PRO A 69 17.56 -25.12 0.95
CA PRO A 69 16.55 -25.52 1.92
C PRO A 69 16.59 -24.57 3.11
N GLY A 70 15.45 -23.94 3.46
CA GLY A 70 15.34 -23.24 4.76
C GLY A 70 14.50 -21.97 4.84
N ALA A 71 13.90 -21.47 3.77
CA ALA A 71 12.93 -20.38 3.90
C ALA A 71 11.75 -20.58 2.95
N ALA A 72 10.58 -20.87 3.51
CA ALA A 72 9.32 -20.60 2.83
C ALA A 72 9.34 -19.11 2.46
N LYS A 73 9.52 -18.79 1.18
CA LYS A 73 9.56 -17.41 0.71
C LYS A 73 8.18 -17.03 0.27
N THR A 74 7.62 -15.98 0.85
CA THR A 74 6.34 -15.44 0.38
C THR A 74 6.62 -14.36 -0.66
N ARG A 75 6.01 -14.47 -1.84
CA ARG A 75 6.02 -13.42 -2.86
C ARG A 75 4.79 -12.55 -2.69
N ILE A 76 5.02 -11.27 -2.46
CA ILE A 76 3.98 -10.25 -2.41
C ILE A 76 4.01 -9.47 -3.72
N SER A 77 2.86 -9.33 -4.38
CA SER A 77 2.71 -8.55 -5.61
C SER A 77 1.57 -7.56 -5.48
N PHE A 78 1.76 -6.32 -5.93
CA PHE A 78 0.72 -5.30 -5.89
C PHE A 78 -0.01 -5.22 -7.23
N ARG A 79 -1.33 -5.29 -7.19
CA ARG A 79 -2.23 -5.07 -8.32
C ARG A 79 -2.95 -3.74 -8.11
N PRO A 80 -2.68 -2.70 -8.90
CA PRO A 80 -3.37 -1.42 -8.76
C PRO A 80 -4.86 -1.59 -9.01
N GLY A 81 -5.68 -0.88 -8.23
CA GLY A 81 -7.12 -0.84 -8.42
C GLY A 81 -7.47 -0.13 -9.72
N LYS A 82 -8.63 -0.45 -10.31
CA LYS A 82 -9.14 0.34 -11.44
C LYS A 82 -9.38 1.78 -10.98
N PRO A 83 -8.82 2.80 -11.65
CA PRO A 83 -9.12 4.18 -11.31
C PRO A 83 -10.62 4.42 -11.47
N LYS A 84 -11.26 5.00 -10.44
CA LYS A 84 -12.62 5.53 -10.54
C LYS A 84 -12.60 6.74 -11.48
N GLY A 85 -12.67 6.50 -12.78
CA GLY A 85 -12.56 7.55 -13.78
C GLY A 85 -12.69 7.14 -15.25
N LYS A 86 -13.12 5.91 -15.55
CA LYS A 86 -13.63 5.55 -16.88
C LYS A 86 -14.87 4.67 -16.75
N ASP A 87 -15.90 5.21 -16.13
CA ASP A 87 -17.26 4.89 -16.56
C ASP A 87 -17.53 5.75 -17.80
N LYS A 88 -17.75 5.06 -18.92
CA LYS A 88 -18.47 5.49 -20.13
C LYS A 88 -18.53 7.00 -20.39
N GLN A 89 -17.62 7.46 -21.24
CA GLN A 89 -17.94 8.55 -22.16
C GLN A 89 -18.92 7.95 -23.18
N GLY A 90 -20.19 8.35 -23.12
CA GLY A 90 -21.16 8.01 -24.16
C GLY A 90 -20.81 8.74 -25.45
N ASP A 91 -20.92 8.03 -26.57
CA ASP A 91 -21.90 8.29 -27.62
C ASP A 91 -22.24 6.93 -28.27
#